data_AF-A0A0F9AZ94-F1
#
_entry.id   AF-A0A0F9AZ94-F1
#
_cell.length_a   1.000
_cell.length_b   1.000
_cell.length_c   1.000
_cell.angle_alpha   90.00
_cell.angle_beta   90.00
_cell.angle_gamma   90.00
#
_symmetry.space_group_name_H-M   'P 1'
#
loop_
_entity.id
_entity.type
_entity.pdbx_description
1 polymer ?
#
loop_
_entity_poly.entity_id
_entity_poly.type
_entity_poly.pdbx_seq_one_letter_code
_entity_poly.pdbx_strand_id
1 'polypeptide(L)' 'MRELKQDEGEIFFEGKEITKYPIQERVKMGIARTYQIPRPFAEMTVAENIRVGIMPDK' A
#
# COMPACT_ATOMS: atom_id res chain seq x y z
N MET A 1 -13.12 1.92 2.73
CA MET A 1 -12.36 2.00 1.46
C MET A 1 -12.44 0.64 0.81
N ARG A 2 -12.79 0.59 -0.47
CA ARG A 2 -12.93 -0.68 -1.19
C ARG A 2 -11.86 -0.73 -2.28
N GLU A 3 -11.21 -1.88 -2.40
CA GLU A 3 -10.36 -2.16 -3.55
C GLU A 3 -11.22 -2.31 -4.78
N LEU A 4 -10.83 -1.62 -5.85
CA LEU A 4 -11.39 -1.84 -7.16
C LEU A 4 -10.47 -2.77 -7.94
N LYS A 5 -11.08 -3.70 -8.66
CA LYS A 5 -10.41 -4.50 -9.66
C LYS A 5 -10.49 -3.74 -10.98
N GLN A 6 -9.43 -3.75 -11.76
CA GLN A 6 -9.49 -3.25 -13.13
C GLN A 6 -10.48 -4.09 -13.94
N ASP A 7 -11.26 -3.45 -14.80
CA ASP A 7 -12.21 -4.13 -15.68
C ASP A 7 -11.46 -4.81 -16.85
N GLU A 8 -10.37 -4.22 -17.31
CA GLU A 8 -9.50 -4.72 -18.38
C GLU A 8 -8.05 -4.21 -18.23
N GLY A 9 -7.14 -4.76 -19.05
CA GLY A 9 -5.73 -4.38 -19.07
C GLY A 9 -4.84 -5.14 -18.08
N GLU A 10 -3.56 -4.79 -18.10
CA GLU A 10 -2.50 -5.45 -17.34
C GLU A 10 -1.70 -4.41 -16.54
N ILE A 11 -1.28 -4.77 -15.33
CA ILE A 11 -0.45 -3.93 -14.48
C ILE A 11 0.94 -4.54 -14.42
N PHE A 12 1.95 -3.77 -14.82
CA PHE A 12 3.35 -4.14 -14.73
C PHE A 12 4.07 -3.26 -13.71
N PHE A 13 4.92 -3.88 -12.89
CA PHE A 13 5.84 -3.20 -11.99
C PHE A 13 7.23 -3.81 -12.16
N GLU A 14 8.23 -2.97 -12.45
CA GLU A 14 9.61 -3.41 -12.71
C GLU A 14 9.71 -4.53 -13.77
N GLY A 15 8.90 -4.44 -14.84
CA GLY A 15 8.86 -5.45 -15.90
C GLY A 15 8.13 -6.75 -15.54
N LYS A 16 7.60 -6.87 -14.32
CA LYS A 16 6.84 -8.03 -13.85
C LYS A 16 5.34 -7.74 -13.88
N GLU A 17 4.57 -8.65 -14.47
CA GLU A 17 3.10 -8.61 -14.49
C GLU A 17 2.55 -8.91 -13.09
N ILE A 18 1.77 -7.98 -12.53
CA ILE A 18 1.24 -8.03 -11.16
C ILE A 18 -0.28 -7.85 -11.09
N THR A 19 -1.00 -7.97 -12.21
CA THR A 19 -2.43 -7.66 -12.32
C THR A 19 -3.25 -8.42 -11.29
N LYS A 20 -2.92 -9.68 -11.04
CA LYS A 20 -3.62 -10.57 -10.11
C LYS A 20 -3.03 -10.62 -8.70
N TYR A 21 -1.97 -9.85 -8.43
CA TYR A 21 -1.30 -9.90 -7.13
C TYR A 21 -2.19 -9.24 -6.08
N PRO A 22 -2.43 -9.89 -4.93
CA PRO A 22 -3.15 -9.26 -3.83
C PRO A 22 -2.28 -8.20 -3.16
N ILE A 23 -2.89 -7.30 -2.39
CA ILE A 23 -2.23 -6.09 -1.85
C ILE A 23 -1.00 -6.43 -1.02
N GLN A 24 -1.09 -7.43 -0.15
CA GLN A 24 0.03 -7.85 0.69
C GLN A 24 1.26 -8.26 -0.12
N GLU A 25 1.07 -8.87 -1.29
CA GLU A 25 2.19 -9.23 -2.16
C GLU A 25 2.76 -8.01 -2.88
N ARG A 26 1.91 -7.03 -3.24
CA ARG A 26 2.37 -5.75 -3.82
C ARG A 26 3.16 -4.91 -2.81
N VAL A 27 2.76 -4.91 -1.54
CA VAL A 27 3.48 -4.22 -0.45
C VAL A 27 4.88 -4.80 -0.26
N LYS A 28 5.02 -6.14 -0.26
CA LYS A 28 6.33 -6.82 -0.22
C LYS A 28 7.23 -6.47 -1.40
N MET A 29 6.65 -6.07 -2.54
CA MET A 29 7.38 -5.58 -3.71
C MET A 29 7.76 -4.09 -3.62
N GLY A 30 7.45 -3.41 -2.51
CA GLY A 30 7.75 -1.99 -2.30
C GLY A 30 6.64 -1.04 -2.74
N ILE A 31 5.45 -1.52 -3.09
CA ILE A 31 4.33 -0.68 -3.51
C ILE A 31 3.49 -0.30 -2.28
N ALA A 32 3.62 0.95 -1.84
CA ALA A 32 2.77 1.53 -0.80
C ALA A 32 1.70 2.46 -1.41
N ARG A 33 0.58 2.65 -0.68
CA ARG A 33 -0.47 3.59 -1.07
C ARG A 33 -0.85 4.51 0.08
N THR A 34 -1.23 5.73 -0.26
CA THR A 34 -1.89 6.69 0.64
C THR A 34 -3.19 7.17 0.00
N TYR A 35 -4.10 7.69 0.81
CA TYR A 35 -5.33 8.29 0.34
C TYR A 35 -5.20 9.81 0.32
N GLN A 36 -5.97 10.47 -0.53
CA GLN A 36 -5.94 11.93 -0.68
C GLN A 36 -6.13 12.67 0.65
N ILE A 37 -7.02 12.16 1.51
CA ILE A 37 -7.20 12.68 2.87
C ILE A 37 -6.56 11.67 3.84
N PRO A 38 -5.38 12.00 4.42
CA PRO A 38 -4.73 11.13 5.38
C PRO A 38 -5.57 11.03 6.66
N ARG A 39 -5.60 9.83 7.24
CA ARG A 39 -6.23 9.57 8.54
C ARG A 39 -5.17 9.04 9.50
N PRO A 40 -4.33 9.91 10.09
CA PRO A 40 -3.35 9.49 11.07
C PRO A 40 -4.04 8.95 12.33
N PHE A 41 -3.32 8.14 13.09
CA PHE A 41 -3.75 7.66 14.39
C PHE A 41 -3.75 8.83 15.37
N ALA A 42 -4.95 9.33 15.71
CA ALA A 42 -5.13 10.54 16.51
C ALA A 42 -4.60 10.40 17.95
N GLU A 43 -4.55 9.17 18.46
CA GLU A 43 -4.04 8.84 19.79
C GLU A 43 -2.50 8.75 19.85
N MET A 44 -1.83 8.85 18.70
CA MET A 44 -0.37 8.74 18.58
C MET A 44 0.24 10.11 18.28
N THR A 45 1.43 10.35 18.83
CA THR A 45 2.27 11.48 18.44
C THR A 45 2.65 11.42 16.96
N VAL A 46 3.13 12.55 16.43
CA VAL A 46 3.63 12.62 15.05
C VAL A 46 4.76 11.60 14.82
N ALA A 47 5.70 11.48 15.75
CA ALA A 47 6.82 10.55 15.63
C ALA A 47 6.37 9.08 15.66
N GLU A 48 5.32 8.76 16.40
CA GLU A 48 4.73 7.43 16.43
C GLU A 48 3.98 7.10 15.14
N ASN A 49 3.20 8.04 14.60
CA ASN A 49 2.58 7.89 13.28
C ASN A 49 3.61 7.62 12.17
N ILE A 50 4.73 8.35 12.18
CA ILE A 50 5.83 8.12 11.24
C ILE A 50 6.41 6.71 11.43
N ARG A 51 6.61 6.27 12.67
CA ARG A 51 7.16 4.94 13.00
C ARG A 51 6.31 3.77 12.48
N VAL A 52 4.99 3.92 12.42
CA VAL A 52 4.10 2.88 11.87
C VAL A 52 4.42 2.58 10.40
N GLY A 53 4.75 3.60 9.60
CA GLY A 53 5.09 3.43 8.19
C GLY A 53 6.44 2.75 7.92
N ILE A 54 7.26 2.57 8.95
CA ILE A 54 8.61 1.98 8.87
C ILE A 54 8.64 0.56 9.42
N MET A 55 7.53 0.04 9.98
CA MET A 55 7.51 -1.31 10.53
C MET A 55 7.79 -2.32 9.41
N PRO A 56 8.89 -3.08 9.48
CA PRO A 56 9.16 -4.13 8.52
C PRO A 56 8.18 -5.28 8.75
N ASP A 57 7.60 -5.78 7.66
CA ASP A 57 6.96 -7.09 7.63
C ASP A 57 8.04 -8.14 7.96
N LYS A 58 8.08 -8.60 9.21
CA LYS A 58 8.59 -9.95 9.50
C LYS A 58 7.45 -10.94 9.32
#